data_AF-M1FMU1-F1
#
_entry.id   AF-M1FMU1-F1
#
_cell.length_a   1.000
_cell.length_b   1.000
_cell.length_c   1.000
_cell.angle_alpha   90.00
_cell.angle_beta   90.00
_cell.angle_gamma   90.00
#
_symmetry.space_group_name_H-M   'P 1'
#
loop_
_entity.id
_entity.type
_entity.pdbx_description
1 polymer ?
#
loop_
_entity_poly.entity_id
_entity_poly.type
_entity_poly.pdbx_seq_one_letter_code
_entity_poly.pdbx_strand_id
1 'polypeptide(L)' 'MGVPAQRIGQIIVGKRSITADTDLRLCRFLGLSNGYWLRVQIAYDTEIAEDALEDQLKNIRPWNSGPEMGHRA' A
#
# COMPACT_ATOMS: atom_id res chain seq x y z
N MET A 1 -0.72 -15.54 17.55
CA MET A 1 -0.45 -15.46 16.10
C MET A 1 -1.22 -16.48 15.27
N GLY A 2 -1.16 -17.79 15.57
CA GLY A 2 -2.01 -18.79 14.90
C GLY A 2 -1.83 -18.86 13.38
N VAL A 3 -0.66 -18.47 12.86
CA VAL A 3 -0.29 -18.60 11.45
C VAL A 3 0.90 -19.56 11.34
N PRO A 4 0.98 -20.36 10.26
CA PRO A 4 2.12 -21.26 10.05
C PRO A 4 3.45 -20.50 10.02
N ALA A 5 4.50 -21.04 10.63
CA ALA A 5 5.84 -20.44 10.61
C ALA A 5 6.35 -20.19 9.17
N GLN A 6 6.02 -21.09 8.24
CA GLN A 6 6.32 -20.92 6.83
C GLN A 6 5.73 -19.63 6.24
N ARG A 7 4.53 -19.23 6.65
CA ARG A 7 3.90 -17.98 6.19
C ARG A 7 4.76 -16.78 6.58
N ILE A 8 5.20 -16.73 7.84
CA ILE A 8 6.07 -15.67 8.34
C ILE A 8 7.42 -15.70 7.63
N GLY A 9 8.00 -16.89 7.44
CA GLY A 9 9.25 -17.06 6.69
C GLY A 9 9.16 -16.50 5.27
N GLN A 10 8.07 -16.78 4.53
CA GLN A 10 7.86 -16.23 3.18
C GLN A 10 7.71 -14.71 3.15
N ILE A 11 7.12 -14.11 4.20
CA ILE A 11 7.03 -12.65 4.34
C ILE A 11 8.43 -12.05 4.54
N ILE A 12 9.23 -12.64 5.43
CA ILE A 12 10.59 -12.16 5.74
C ILE A 12 11.48 -12.17 4.49
N VAL A 13 11.38 -13.19 3.64
CA VAL A 13 12.16 -13.27 2.39
C VAL A 13 11.50 -12.55 1.20
N GLY A 14 10.44 -11.76 1.43
CA GLY A 14 9.76 -10.98 0.40
C GLY A 14 8.97 -11.81 -0.63
N LYS A 15 8.78 -13.12 -0.39
CA LYS A 15 8.02 -14.01 -1.30
C LYS A 15 6.51 -13.96 -1.09
N ARG A 16 6.06 -13.25 -0.05
CA ARG A 16 4.63 -13.07 0.26
C ARG A 16 4.40 -11.68 0.86
N SER A 17 3.45 -10.96 0.29
CA SER A 17 2.98 -9.69 0.84
C SER A 17 2.16 -9.88 2.11
N ILE A 18 2.13 -8.83 2.94
CA ILE A 18 1.29 -8.77 4.14
C ILE A 18 -0.16 -8.50 3.73
N THR A 19 -1.07 -9.39 4.15
CA THR A 19 -2.52 -9.24 3.98
C THR A 19 -3.18 -8.64 5.21
N ALA A 20 -4.44 -8.21 5.12
CA ALA A 20 -5.21 -7.73 6.27
C ALA A 20 -5.31 -8.75 7.42
N ASP A 21 -5.51 -10.05 7.13
CA ASP A 21 -5.47 -11.13 8.13
C ASP A 21 -4.12 -11.17 8.85
N THR A 22 -3.02 -11.03 8.09
CA THR A 22 -1.67 -11.09 8.65
C THR A 22 -1.36 -9.84 9.48
N ASP A 23 -1.76 -8.65 9.02
CA ASP A 23 -1.65 -7.40 9.76
C ASP A 23 -2.36 -7.48 11.10
N LEU A 24 -3.65 -7.85 11.14
CA LEU A 24 -4.41 -7.91 12.39
C LEU A 24 -3.77 -8.86 13.40
N ARG A 25 -3.23 -10.00 12.94
CA ARG A 25 -2.54 -10.96 13.80
C ARG A 25 -1.24 -10.38 14.34
N LEU A 26 -0.39 -9.85 13.46
CA LEU A 26 0.90 -9.24 13.85
C LEU A 26 0.69 -8.07 14.80
N CYS A 27 -0.26 -7.19 14.51
CA CYS A 27 -0.60 -6.04 15.33
C CYS A 27 -1.07 -6.48 16.72
N ARG A 28 -1.98 -7.47 16.79
CA ARG A 28 -2.42 -8.03 18.09
C ARG A 28 -1.27 -8.66 18.86
N PHE A 29 -0.36 -9.35 18.19
CA PHE A 29 0.76 -10.03 18.84
C PHE A 29 1.85 -9.08 19.33
N LEU A 30 2.12 -8.01 18.58
CA LEU A 30 3.18 -7.04 18.88
C LEU A 30 2.67 -5.81 19.66
N GLY A 31 1.37 -5.72 19.94
CA GLY A 31 0.77 -4.56 20.62
C GLY A 31 0.76 -3.29 19.76
N LEU A 32 0.69 -3.44 18.44
CA LEU A 32 0.66 -2.32 17.49
C LEU A 32 -0.78 -1.96 17.07
N SER A 33 -0.94 -0.78 16.50
CA SER A 33 -2.23 -0.34 15.95
C SER A 33 -2.58 -1.11 14.67
N ASN A 34 -3.88 -1.40 14.48
CA ASN A 34 -4.36 -2.05 13.26
C ASN A 34 -3.93 -1.28 12.00
N GLY A 35 -3.58 -2.02 10.95
CA GLY A 35 -3.10 -1.47 9.70
C GLY A 35 -1.64 -1.02 9.72
N TYR A 36 -0.90 -1.18 10.82
CA TYR A 36 0.52 -0.82 10.88
C TYR A 36 1.32 -1.50 9.76
N TRP A 37 1.19 -2.81 9.62
CA TRP A 37 1.95 -3.58 8.65
C TRP A 37 1.39 -3.45 7.23
N LEU A 38 0.07 -3.24 7.09
CA LEU A 38 -0.50 -2.90 5.78
C LEU A 38 0.03 -1.59 5.24
N ARG A 39 0.21 -0.56 6.08
CA ARG A 39 0.82 0.71 5.63
C ARG A 39 2.26 0.50 5.16
N VAL A 40 3.03 -0.34 5.83
CA VAL A 40 4.39 -0.71 5.39
C VAL A 40 4.36 -1.43 4.04
N GLN A 41 3.45 -2.40 3.87
CA GLN A 41 3.28 -3.10 2.60
C GLN A 41 2.90 -2.14 1.46
N ILE A 42 1.95 -1.23 1.70
CA ILE A 42 1.52 -0.23 0.72
C ILE A 42 2.68 0.69 0.36
N ALA A 43 3.44 1.18 1.33
CA ALA A 43 4.59 2.04 1.05
C ALA A 43 5.61 1.35 0.13
N TYR A 44 5.96 0.09 0.43
CA TYR A 44 6.84 -0.71 -0.42
C TYR A 44 6.26 -0.95 -1.82
N ASP A 45 4.99 -1.35 -1.91
CA ASP A 45 4.33 -1.62 -3.20
C ASP A 45 4.24 -0.33 -4.04
N THR A 46 4.04 0.82 -3.40
CA THR A 46 4.04 2.14 -4.05
C THR A 46 5.42 2.48 -4.59
N GLU A 47 6.49 2.34 -3.80
CA GLU A 47 7.87 2.61 -4.25
C GLU A 47 8.24 1.75 -5.46
N ILE A 48 7.97 0.45 -5.41
CA ILE A 48 8.22 -0.47 -6.53
C ILE A 48 7.38 -0.11 -7.76
N ALA A 49 6.12 0.30 -7.58
CA ALA A 49 5.26 0.69 -8.69
C ALA A 49 5.68 2.03 -9.29
N GLU A 50 6.11 3.00 -8.49
CA GLU A 50 6.63 4.28 -8.95
C GLU A 50 7.87 4.09 -9.83
N ASP A 51 8.82 3.26 -9.39
CA ASP A 51 10.01 2.90 -10.17
C ASP A 51 9.64 2.21 -11.48
N ALA A 52 8.73 1.22 -11.44
CA ALA A 52 8.33 0.46 -12.62
C ALA A 52 7.52 1.29 -13.63
N LEU A 53 6.82 2.33 -13.17
CA LEU A 53 5.92 3.15 -13.99
C LEU A 53 6.48 4.54 -14.29
N GLU A 54 7.75 4.82 -13.94
CA GLU A 54 8.34 6.15 -13.98
C GLU A 54 8.03 6.92 -15.28
N ASP A 55 8.29 6.31 -16.44
CA ASP A 55 8.05 6.93 -17.74
C ASP A 55 6.58 7.09 -18.09
N GLN A 56 5.72 6.19 -17.61
CA GLN A 56 4.28 6.31 -17.82
C GLN A 56 3.73 7.47 -16.98
N LEU A 57 4.14 7.56 -15.71
CA LEU A 57 3.71 8.61 -14.78
C LEU A 57 4.11 10.02 -15.27
N LYS A 58 5.32 10.18 -15.85
CA LYS A 58 5.76 11.45 -16.48
C LYS A 58 4.81 11.98 -17.56
N ASN A 59 4.09 11.09 -18.24
CA ASN A 59 3.17 11.44 -19.32
C ASN A 59 1.74 11.70 -18.85
N ILE A 60 1.42 11.40 -17.59
CA ILE A 60 0.09 11.66 -17.01
C ILE A 60 0.02 13.13 -16.61
N ARG A 61 -0.93 13.85 -17.20
CA ARG A 61 -1.22 15.25 -16.82
C ARG A 61 -2.23 15.27 -15.68
N PRO A 62 -1.95 15.95 -14.55
CA PRO A 62 -2.93 16.15 -13.50
C PRO A 62 -4.19 16.80 -14.04
N TRP A 63 -5.34 16.30 -13.61
CA TRP A 63 -6.61 16.91 -13.94
C TRP A 63 -6.75 18.24 -13.19
N ASN A 64 -6.58 19.36 -13.89
CA ASN A 64 -6.87 20.69 -13.37
C ASN A 64 -8.32 21.06 -13.71
N SER A 65 -9.28 20.66 -12.87
CA SER A 65 -10.59 21.34 -12.84
C SER A 65 -10.38 22.70 -12.17
N GLY A 66 -10.13 23.74 -12.98
CA GLY A 66 -10.26 25.12 -12.52
C GLY A 66 -11.68 25.40 -12.01
N PRO A 67 -11.91 26.46 -11.23
CA PRO A 67 -13.26 26.81 -10.80
C PRO A 67 -14.08 27.11 -12.05
N GLU A 68 -15.13 26.34 -12.28
CA GLU A 68 -16.15 26.64 -13.27
C GLU A 68 -16.84 27.95 -12.87
N MET A 69 -16.29 29.07 -13.31
CA MET A 69 -16.89 30.40 -13.23
C MET A 69 -17.40 30.79 -14.61
N GLY A 70 -18.72 30.73 -14.82
CA GLY A 70 -19.36 31.51 -15.89
C GLY A 70 -20.62 30.94 -16.54
N HIS A 71 -21.77 31.30 -15.96
CA HIS A 71 -23.04 31.68 -16.61
C HIS A 71 -23.81 30.71 -17.51
N ARG A 72 -25.06 30.44 -17.11
CA ARG A 72 -26.29 31.09 -17.61
C ARG A 72 -27.43 30.78 -16.61
N ALA A 73 -27.99 31.81 -15.96
CA ALA A 73 -29.15 32.60 -16.40
C ALA A 73 -30.45 31.79 -16.30
#